data_AF-A0A1K1S1P7-F1
#
_entry.id   AF-A0A1K1S1P7-F1
#
_cell.length_a   1.000
_cell.length_b   1.000
_cell.length_c   1.000
_cell.angle_alpha   90.00
_cell.angle_beta   90.00
_cell.angle_gamma   90.00
#
_symmetry.space_group_name_H-M   'P 1'
#
loop_
_entity.id
_entity.type
_entity.pdbx_description
1 polymer ?
#
loop_
_entity_poly.entity_id
_entity_poly.type
_entity_poly.pdbx_seq_one_letter_code
_entity_poly.pdbx_strand_id
1 'polypeptide(L)'
;MGLEKVWIKTLSDGLLRADQIVGLTAHATPSLPGKSPRWLLDATVAVPAGSGTGGNGWDIGILHRTLIQTRAEPAGAPEALARLLARLDRPDTAGIITPLVADPPHATPVTSTVRFAFASFTDDTSAATTSTDAATSPDSVQEGAGVG
;
A
#
# COMPACT_ATOMS: atom_id res chain seq x y z
N MET A 1 -8.06 -15.37 9.32
CA MET A 1 -6.99 -14.85 8.45
C MET A 1 -7.02 -13.33 8.61
N GLY A 2 -5.89 -12.64 8.75
CA GLY A 2 -5.87 -11.19 9.03
C GLY A 2 -5.42 -10.29 7.86
N LEU A 3 -4.91 -10.86 6.77
CA LEU A 3 -4.26 -10.11 5.68
C LEU A 3 -5.04 -10.07 4.37
N GLU A 4 -6.19 -10.75 4.29
CA GLU A 4 -7.00 -10.83 3.07
C GLU A 4 -7.64 -9.51 2.65
N LYS A 5 -7.73 -8.53 3.57
CA LYS A 5 -8.23 -7.17 3.32
C LYS A 5 -7.11 -6.13 3.30
N VAL A 6 -5.85 -6.57 3.39
CA VAL A 6 -4.66 -5.70 3.34
C VAL A 6 -4.07 -5.74 1.93
N TRP A 7 -3.95 -4.57 1.34
CA TRP A 7 -3.43 -4.38 -0.02
C TRP A 7 -2.08 -3.70 0.02
N ILE A 8 -1.24 -3.95 -0.97
CA ILE A 8 0.06 -3.28 -1.15
C ILE A 8 0.04 -2.57 -2.50
N LYS A 9 0.33 -1.27 -2.50
CA LYS A 9 0.47 -0.49 -3.73
C LYS A 9 1.75 -0.90 -4.46
N THR A 10 1.63 -1.21 -5.75
CA THR A 10 2.76 -1.53 -6.62
C THR A 10 3.29 -0.28 -7.32
N LEU A 11 4.50 -0.37 -7.87
CA LEU A 11 5.13 0.73 -8.62
C LEU A 11 4.32 1.14 -9.86
N SER A 12 3.58 0.21 -10.46
CA SER A 12 2.76 0.43 -11.66
C SER A 12 1.31 0.80 -11.33
N ASP A 13 1.06 1.41 -10.17
CA ASP A 13 -0.25 1.83 -9.67
C ASP A 13 -1.30 0.70 -9.53
N GLY A 14 -0.86 -0.55 -9.44
CA GLY A 14 -1.72 -1.70 -9.10
C GLY A 14 -1.82 -1.94 -7.59
N LEU A 15 -2.73 -2.84 -7.20
CA LEU A 15 -2.85 -3.35 -5.83
C LEU A 15 -2.55 -4.84 -5.79
N LEU A 16 -1.76 -5.25 -4.81
CA LEU A 16 -1.41 -6.64 -4.53
C LEU A 16 -2.00 -7.06 -3.19
N ARG A 17 -2.64 -8.21 -3.12
CA ARG A 17 -3.11 -8.76 -1.83
C ARG A 17 -1.92 -9.23 -1.00
N ALA A 18 -1.86 -8.78 0.26
CA ALA A 18 -0.76 -9.10 1.16
C ALA A 18 -0.67 -10.60 1.48
N ASP A 19 -1.82 -11.28 1.57
CA ASP A 19 -1.88 -12.72 1.87
C ASP A 19 -1.44 -13.63 0.71
N GLN A 20 -1.25 -13.08 -0.49
CA GLN A 20 -0.80 -13.83 -1.68
C GLN A 20 0.72 -13.80 -1.87
N ILE A 21 1.44 -13.01 -1.08
CA ILE A 21 2.88 -12.85 -1.20
C ILE A 21 3.58 -14.07 -0.60
N VAL A 22 4.38 -14.74 -1.42
CA VAL A 22 5.17 -15.93 -1.04
C VAL A 22 6.67 -15.65 -1.02
N GLY A 23 7.11 -14.50 -1.53
CA GLY A 23 8.51 -14.12 -1.54
C GLY A 23 8.71 -12.63 -1.80
N LEU A 24 9.87 -12.12 -1.39
CA LEU A 24 10.31 -10.76 -1.64
C LEU A 24 11.76 -10.82 -2.12
N THR A 25 12.06 -10.15 -3.22
CA THR A 25 13.39 -10.17 -3.82
C THR A 25 13.82 -8.76 -4.22
N ALA A 26 15.02 -8.36 -3.79
CA ALA A 26 15.66 -7.14 -4.25
C ALA A 26 16.67 -7.48 -5.36
N HIS A 27 16.62 -6.77 -6.49
CA HIS A 27 17.61 -6.96 -7.55
C HIS A 27 17.86 -5.67 -8.33
N ALA A 28 19.06 -5.55 -8.91
CA ALA A 28 19.40 -4.45 -9.78
C ALA A 28 18.84 -4.67 -11.19
N THR A 29 18.33 -3.61 -11.80
CA THR A 29 18.04 -3.58 -13.24
C THR A 29 19.33 -3.77 -14.03
N PRO A 30 19.29 -4.37 -15.22
CA PRO A 30 20.45 -4.48 -16.10
C PRO A 30 21.14 -3.12 -16.31
N SER A 31 22.47 -3.12 -16.21
CA SER A 31 23.29 -1.93 -16.47
C SER A 31 23.23 -1.55 -17.95
N LEU A 32 22.71 -0.36 -18.24
CA LEU A 32 22.70 0.22 -19.58
C LEU A 32 23.78 1.30 -19.68
N PRO A 33 24.57 1.38 -20.76
CA PRO A 33 25.55 2.44 -20.94
C PRO A 33 24.93 3.83 -20.74
N GLY A 34 25.55 4.64 -19.89
CA GLY A 34 25.09 6.00 -19.58
C GLY A 34 23.91 6.10 -18.59
N LYS A 35 23.40 4.98 -18.05
CA LYS A 35 22.36 4.99 -17.01
C LYS A 35 22.84 4.27 -15.76
N SER A 36 22.74 4.92 -14.60
CA SER A 36 22.96 4.25 -13.33
C SER A 36 21.90 3.16 -13.13
N PRO A 37 22.30 1.93 -12.73
CA PRO A 37 21.35 0.87 -12.45
C PRO A 37 20.40 1.30 -11.32
N ARG A 38 19.15 0.87 -11.43
CA ARG A 38 18.12 1.06 -10.40
C ARG A 38 17.91 -0.26 -9.68
N TRP A 39 17.49 -0.19 -8.43
CA TRP A 39 17.15 -1.37 -7.66
C TRP A 39 15.65 -1.52 -7.56
N LEU A 40 15.15 -2.71 -7.82
CA LEU A 40 13.74 -3.08 -7.71
C LEU A 40 13.55 -3.96 -6.48
N LEU A 41 12.50 -3.67 -5.72
CA LEU A 41 11.97 -4.60 -4.73
C LEU A 41 10.70 -5.21 -5.31
N ASP A 42 10.75 -6.52 -5.55
CA ASP A 42 9.64 -7.28 -6.12
C ASP A 42 9.00 -8.19 -5.07
N ALA A 43 7.68 -8.29 -5.14
CA ALA A 43 6.91 -9.33 -4.49
C ALA A 43 6.64 -10.47 -5.46
N THR A 44 6.91 -11.68 -5.02
CA THR A 44 6.49 -12.90 -5.68
C THR A 44 5.15 -13.32 -5.11
N VAL A 45 4.16 -13.51 -5.99
CA VAL A 45 2.86 -14.04 -5.60
C VAL A 45 2.64 -15.43 -6.15
N ALA A 46 2.02 -16.27 -5.32
CA ALA A 46 1.46 -17.53 -5.79
C ALA A 46 0.09 -17.23 -6.39
N VAL A 47 -0.01 -17.31 -7.71
CA VAL A 47 -1.29 -17.20 -8.41
C VAL A 47 -1.55 -18.52 -9.13
N PRO A 48 -2.74 -19.11 -9.00
CA PRO A 48 -3.15 -20.16 -9.92
C PRO A 48 -3.16 -19.56 -11.34
N ALA A 49 -2.41 -20.15 -12.26
CA ALA A 49 -2.41 -19.76 -13.66
C ALA A 49 -2.90 -20.95 -14.48
N GLY A 50 -4.08 -20.87 -15.09
CA GLY A 50 -4.63 -22.02 -15.81
C GLY A 50 -5.45 -21.63 -17.03
N SER A 51 -5.00 -22.08 -18.21
CA SER A 51 -5.86 -22.74 -19.18
C SER A 51 -5.68 -24.24 -18.97
N GLY A 52 -6.72 -24.94 -18.51
CA GLY A 52 -6.61 -26.35 -18.12
C GLY A 52 -6.16 -27.24 -19.28
N THR A 53 -4.99 -27.87 -19.17
CA THR A 53 -4.67 -29.09 -19.92
C THR A 53 -5.27 -30.27 -19.18
N GLY A 54 -6.13 -31.04 -19.87
CA GLY A 54 -6.94 -32.10 -19.29
C GLY A 54 -6.17 -33.05 -18.37
N GLY A 55 -6.77 -33.35 -17.21
CA GLY A 55 -6.27 -34.32 -16.24
C GLY A 55 -5.67 -33.69 -14.98
N ASN A 56 -6.52 -33.14 -14.11
CA ASN A 56 -6.28 -32.93 -12.67
C ASN A 56 -5.11 -32.04 -12.20
N GLY A 57 -4.55 -31.15 -13.02
CA GLY A 57 -3.51 -30.22 -12.58
C GLY A 57 -3.83 -28.76 -12.90
N TRP A 58 -3.91 -27.91 -11.87
CA TRP A 58 -3.76 -26.46 -12.03
C TRP A 58 -2.27 -26.15 -11.97
N ASP A 59 -1.74 -25.46 -12.98
CA ASP A 59 -0.37 -24.94 -12.89
C ASP A 59 -0.35 -23.69 -11.99
N ILE A 60 0.65 -23.58 -11.11
CA ILE A 60 0.82 -22.42 -10.24
C ILE A 60 1.95 -21.59 -10.84
N GLY A 61 1.57 -20.54 -11.57
CA GLY A 61 2.51 -19.59 -12.13
C GLY A 61 3.05 -18.65 -11.06
N ILE A 62 4.37 -18.46 -11.05
CA ILE A 62 5.02 -17.46 -10.20
C ILE A 62 4.95 -16.11 -10.92
N LEU A 63 4.34 -15.11 -10.28
CA LEU A 63 4.28 -13.76 -10.83
C LEU A 63 5.05 -12.76 -9.95
N HIS A 64 5.96 -12.02 -10.58
CA HIS A 64 6.73 -10.96 -9.94
C HIS A 64 6.01 -9.62 -10.12
N ARG A 65 5.81 -8.89 -9.01
CA ARG A 65 5.19 -7.56 -8.97
C ARG A 65 6.13 -6.58 -8.28
N THR A 66 6.57 -5.56 -9.00
CA THR A 66 7.45 -4.54 -8.45
C THR A 66 6.70 -3.63 -7.48
N LEU A 67 7.16 -3.57 -6.24
CA LEU A 67 6.60 -2.73 -5.20
C LEU A 67 7.17 -1.30 -5.26
N ILE A 68 8.49 -1.18 -5.43
CA ILE A 68 9.18 0.10 -5.45
C ILE A 68 10.49 0.01 -6.20
N GLN A 69 10.92 1.14 -6.78
CA GLN A 69 12.23 1.33 -7.36
C GLN A 69 13.05 2.32 -6.54
N THR A 70 14.31 1.99 -6.31
CA THR A 70 15.27 2.76 -5.50
C THR A 70 16.59 2.99 -6.25
N ARG A 71 17.46 3.86 -5.71
CA ARG A 71 18.72 4.23 -6.37
C ARG A 71 19.88 3.31 -6.01
N ALA A 72 19.87 2.76 -4.80
CA ALA A 72 20.79 1.77 -4.28
C ALA A 72 20.00 0.58 -3.70
N GLU A 73 20.67 -0.49 -3.30
CA GLU A 73 19.99 -1.69 -2.79
C GLU A 73 19.06 -1.38 -1.60
N PRO A 74 17.77 -1.78 -1.62
CA PRO A 74 16.83 -1.56 -0.53
C PRO A 74 17.06 -2.58 0.60
N ALA A 75 18.27 -2.58 1.18
CA ALA A 75 18.68 -3.53 2.20
C ALA A 75 17.76 -3.47 3.42
N GLY A 76 17.28 -4.63 3.89
CA GLY A 76 16.37 -4.73 5.03
C GLY A 76 14.89 -4.43 4.72
N ALA A 77 14.55 -4.02 3.49
CA ALA A 77 13.17 -3.77 3.10
C ALA A 77 12.28 -5.03 3.14
N PRO A 78 12.74 -6.22 2.71
CA PRO A 78 11.95 -7.45 2.86
C PRO A 78 11.56 -7.73 4.32
N GLU A 79 12.52 -7.62 5.24
CA GLU A 79 12.31 -7.84 6.67
C GLU A 79 11.42 -6.76 7.30
N ALA A 80 11.57 -5.51 6.86
CA ALA A 80 10.70 -4.41 7.30
C ALA A 80 9.24 -4.65 6.91
N LEU A 81 9.00 -5.11 5.67
CA LEU A 81 7.65 -5.46 5.21
C LEU A 81 7.12 -6.68 5.96
N ALA A 82 7.90 -7.75 6.12
CA ALA A 82 7.49 -8.94 6.86
C ALA A 82 7.08 -8.60 8.31
N ARG A 83 7.85 -7.74 9.00
CA ARG A 83 7.50 -7.26 10.34
C ARG A 83 6.21 -6.43 10.35
N LEU A 84 5.94 -5.65 9.31
CA LEU A 84 4.69 -4.90 9.20
C LEU A 84 3.50 -5.85 8.99
N LEU A 85 3.61 -6.80 8.06
CA LEU A 85 2.58 -7.80 7.81
C LEU A 85 2.26 -8.60 9.07
N ALA A 86 3.27 -9.03 9.83
CA ALA A 86 3.08 -9.72 11.10
C ALA A 86 2.32 -8.86 12.15
N ARG A 87 2.49 -7.53 12.13
CA ARG A 87 1.71 -6.63 13.02
C ARG A 87 0.27 -6.44 12.57
N LEU A 88 0.03 -6.51 11.26
CA LEU A 88 -1.28 -6.33 10.63
C LEU A 88 -2.09 -7.64 10.55
N ASP A 89 -1.48 -8.79 10.82
CA ASP A 89 -2.16 -10.10 10.86
C ASP A 89 -3.04 -10.22 12.11
N ARG A 90 -4.10 -9.42 12.13
CA ARG A 90 -5.13 -9.37 13.16
C ARG A 90 -6.50 -9.40 12.48
N PRO A 91 -7.52 -9.95 13.13
CA PRO A 91 -8.88 -9.90 12.61
C PRO A 91 -9.30 -8.48 12.24
N ASP A 92 -10.04 -8.34 11.14
CA ASP A 92 -10.65 -7.09 10.67
C ASP A 92 -9.69 -5.96 10.27
N THR A 93 -8.38 -6.22 10.19
CA THR A 93 -7.44 -5.25 9.63
C THR A 93 -7.67 -5.11 8.13
N ALA A 94 -7.97 -3.89 7.68
CA ALA A 94 -8.21 -3.59 6.27
C ALA A 94 -7.57 -2.25 5.91
N GLY A 95 -6.86 -2.20 4.79
CA GLY A 95 -6.17 -0.97 4.38
C GLY A 95 -5.15 -1.17 3.27
N ILE A 96 -4.40 -0.11 3.00
CA ILE A 96 -3.38 -0.08 1.94
C ILE A 96 -2.00 0.21 2.55
N ILE A 97 -1.03 -0.64 2.22
CA ILE A 97 0.38 -0.43 2.45
C ILE A 97 0.97 0.28 1.22
N THR A 98 1.60 1.43 1.44
CA THR A 98 2.32 2.18 0.42
C THR A 98 3.83 2.12 0.71
N PRO A 99 4.62 1.46 -0.16
CA PRO A 99 6.08 1.55 -0.13
C PRO A 99 6.54 2.96 -0.47
N LEU A 100 7.48 3.51 0.30
CA LEU A 100 8.02 4.86 0.14
C LEU A 100 9.53 4.84 0.28
N VAL A 101 10.23 5.59 -0.58
CA VAL A 101 11.66 5.85 -0.39
C VAL A 101 11.81 6.85 0.75
N ALA A 102 12.62 6.50 1.76
CA ALA A 102 12.86 7.32 2.95
C ALA A 102 14.26 7.96 2.95
N ASP A 103 14.99 7.86 1.84
CA ASP A 103 16.31 8.47 1.67
C ASP A 103 16.22 10.00 1.71
N PRO A 104 17.21 10.70 2.29
CA PRO A 104 17.28 12.15 2.24
C PRO A 104 17.36 12.65 0.79
N PRO A 105 16.78 13.84 0.48
CA PRO A 105 16.95 14.46 -0.83
C PRO A 105 18.44 14.70 -1.10
N HIS A 106 18.88 14.39 -2.32
CA HIS A 106 20.27 14.51 -2.80
C HIS A 106 21.31 13.57 -2.15
N ALA A 107 20.90 12.64 -1.28
CA ALA A 107 21.82 11.62 -0.80
C ALA A 107 22.23 10.64 -1.92
N THR A 108 23.47 10.17 -1.84
CA THR A 108 24.01 9.05 -2.65
C THR A 108 24.26 7.86 -1.74
N PRO A 109 23.20 7.18 -1.28
CA PRO A 109 23.35 6.15 -0.29
C PRO A 109 24.00 4.90 -0.89
N VAL A 110 24.72 4.15 -0.04
CA VAL A 110 25.20 2.80 -0.38
C VAL A 110 24.02 1.81 -0.37
N THR A 111 23.03 2.03 0.49
CA THR A 111 21.77 1.27 0.57
C THR A 111 20.59 2.22 0.69
N SER A 112 19.51 1.96 -0.05
CA SER A 112 18.29 2.77 0.04
C SER A 112 17.44 2.32 1.22
N THR A 113 16.80 3.26 1.90
CA THR A 113 15.83 2.97 2.95
C THR A 113 14.42 3.00 2.38
N VAL A 114 13.69 1.89 2.53
CA VAL A 114 12.26 1.79 2.17
C VAL A 114 11.42 1.75 3.44
N ARG A 115 10.46 2.67 3.55
CA ARG A 115 9.42 2.67 4.60
C ARG A 115 8.10 2.19 4.00
N PHE A 116 7.34 1.43 4.78
CA PHE A 116 5.99 1.00 4.42
C PHE A 116 4.97 1.74 5.28
N ALA A 117 4.20 2.63 4.66
CA ALA A 117 3.13 3.36 5.34
C ALA A 117 1.81 2.59 5.19
N PHE A 118 1.10 2.37 6.30
CA PHE A 118 -0.22 1.72 6.28
C PHE A 118 -1.31 2.76 6.50
N ALA A 119 -2.32 2.77 5.63
CA ALA A 119 -3.54 3.57 5.76
C ALA A 119 -4.74 2.63 5.96
N SER A 120 -5.39 2.73 7.12
CA SER A 120 -6.59 1.95 7.46
C SER A 120 -7.80 2.48 6.70
N PHE A 121 -8.69 1.58 6.24
CA PHE A 121 -9.97 2.00 5.65
C PHE A 121 -10.95 2.55 6.71
N THR A 122 -10.77 2.21 7.97
CA THR A 122 -11.66 2.64 9.05
C THR A 122 -11.42 4.10 9.46
N ASP A 123 -10.17 4.57 9.35
CA ASP A 123 -9.78 5.92 9.75
C ASP A 123 -10.29 7.01 8.78
N ASP A 124 -10.55 6.65 7.51
CA ASP A 124 -11.10 7.57 6.49
C ASP A 124 -12.59 7.91 6.73
N THR A 125 -13.33 7.05 7.44
CA THR A 125 -14.76 7.28 7.68
C THR A 125 -15.01 8.35 8.75
N SER A 126 -14.10 8.51 9.73
CA SER A 126 -14.21 9.56 10.75
C SER A 126 -13.99 10.98 10.20
N ALA A 127 -13.23 11.14 9.10
CA ALA A 127 -12.97 12.44 8.51
C ALA A 127 -14.14 12.97 7.65
N ALA A 128 -15.01 12.09 7.14
CA ALA A 128 -16.10 12.47 6.25
C ALA A 128 -17.38 12.94 6.98
N THR A 129 -17.56 12.63 8.27
CA THR A 129 -18.82 12.90 9.00
C THR A 129 -18.92 14.32 9.58
N THR A 130 -17.85 15.12 9.61
CA THR A 130 -17.88 16.47 10.20
C THR A 130 -18.30 17.58 9.23
N SER A 131 -18.78 17.27 8.02
CA SER A 131 -19.21 18.26 7.03
C SER A 131 -20.68 18.13 6.65
N THR A 132 -21.59 17.98 7.63
CA THR A 132 -23.03 18.18 7.41
C THR A 132 -23.71 18.58 8.72
N ASP A 133 -23.44 19.78 9.24
CA ASP A 133 -24.45 20.52 10.03
C ASP A 133 -24.08 22.01 10.18
N ALA A 134 -24.39 22.81 9.15
CA ALA A 134 -24.43 24.26 9.27
C ALA A 134 -25.19 24.86 8.08
N ALA A 135 -26.52 24.80 8.13
CA ALA A 135 -27.41 25.92 7.75
C ALA A 135 -28.86 25.43 7.62
N THR A 136 -29.60 25.43 8.72
CA THR A 136 -31.04 25.75 8.68
C THR A 136 -31.47 26.26 10.06
N SER A 137 -31.72 27.56 10.17
CA SER A 137 -32.74 28.10 11.06
C SER A 137 -33.25 29.41 10.46
N PRO A 138 -34.53 29.49 10.04
CA PRO A 138 -35.15 30.72 9.62
C PRO A 138 -35.53 31.56 10.84
N ASP A 139 -35.10 32.81 10.82
CA ASP A 139 -35.44 33.87 11.76
C ASP A 139 -36.97 34.10 11.76
N SER A 140 -37.62 33.93 12.92
CA SER A 140 -39.05 34.17 13.12
C SER A 140 -39.25 35.16 14.27
N VAL A 141 -39.51 36.41 13.86
CA VAL A 141 -40.41 37.43 14.42
C VAL A 141 -40.60 37.46 15.94
N GLN A 142 -40.07 38.50 16.57
CA GLN A 142 -40.35 38.85 17.96
C GLN A 142 -41.46 39.92 18.03
N GLU A 143 -42.65 39.51 18.48
CA GLU A 143 -43.72 40.39 18.97
C GLU A 143 -43.26 41.13 20.23
N GLY A 144 -43.51 42.44 20.29
CA GLY A 144 -43.29 43.28 21.46
C GLY A 144 -44.41 44.30 21.60
N ALA A 145 -45.41 43.97 22.42
CA ALA A 145 -46.42 44.90 22.92
C ALA A 145 -45.85 45.71 24.11
N GLY A 146 -46.09 47.02 24.16
CA GLY A 146 -45.75 47.85 25.31
C GLY A 146 -46.21 49.30 25.17
N VAL A 147 -47.19 49.66 26.01
CA VAL A 147 -47.99 50.89 26.09
C VAL A 147 -47.22 52.07 26.69
N GLY A 148 -47.55 53.30 26.26
CA GLY A 148 -47.16 54.57 26.89
C GLY A 148 -47.65 55.76 26.09
#